data_AF-A0A2G6FYM5-F1
#
_entry.id   AF-A0A2G6FYM5-F1
#
_cell.length_a   1.000
_cell.length_b   1.000
_cell.length_c   1.000
_cell.angle_alpha   90.00
_cell.angle_beta   90.00
_cell.angle_gamma   90.00
#
_symmetry.space_group_name_H-M   'P 1'
#
loop_
_entity.id
_entity.type
_entity.pdbx_description
1 polymer ?
#
loop_
_entity_poly.entity_id
_entity_poly.type
_entity_poly.pdbx_seq_one_letter_code
_entity_poly.pdbx_strand_id
1 'polypeptide(L)'
;MNEDRMICHCAEVSEGDIRAALAKGAKTINDVKRMTGSCTMGRCLTMKPEQTCCGPEILKIIDAYNKSLMLNVITNNQPNAETIVAIEEVQEMKKNPNLAKAYDDVHIMMEEL
;
A
#
# COMPACT_ATOMS: atom_id res chain seq x y z
N MET A 1 -2.85 -12.15 15.99
CA MET A 1 -3.37 -10.76 16.02
C MET A 1 -4.80 -10.84 16.55
N ASN A 2 -5.29 -9.84 17.29
CA ASN A 2 -6.63 -9.88 17.87
C ASN A 2 -7.56 -8.94 17.08
N GLU A 3 -8.38 -9.50 16.21
CA GLU A 3 -9.27 -8.75 15.31
C GLU A 3 -10.44 -8.10 16.07
N ASP A 4 -10.91 -8.72 17.15
CA ASP A 4 -12.03 -8.24 17.98
C ASP A 4 -11.64 -7.10 18.93
N ARG A 5 -10.35 -6.73 18.98
CA ARG A 5 -9.88 -5.65 19.84
C ARG A 5 -10.55 -4.34 19.43
N MET A 6 -11.35 -3.76 20.32
CA MET A 6 -11.96 -2.45 20.13
C MET A 6 -10.91 -1.33 20.09
N ILE A 7 -10.95 -0.51 19.04
CA ILE A 7 -10.07 0.66 18.87
C ILE A 7 -10.85 1.96 19.02
N CYS A 8 -12.05 2.04 18.42
CA CYS A 8 -12.96 3.17 18.62
C CYS A 8 -14.23 2.71 19.33
N HIS A 9 -14.31 2.98 20.64
CA HIS A 9 -15.51 2.70 21.43
C HIS A 9 -16.69 3.61 21.11
N CYS A 10 -16.44 4.78 20.51
CA CYS A 10 -17.52 5.72 20.19
C CYS A 10 -18.37 5.29 19.00
N ALA A 11 -17.76 4.58 18.05
CA ALA A 11 -18.37 4.17 16.79
C ALA A 11 -18.32 2.66 16.59
N GLU A 12 -18.01 1.91 17.66
CA GLU A 12 -17.91 0.45 17.67
C GLU A 12 -17.02 -0.10 16.53
N VAL A 13 -15.80 0.43 16.43
CA VAL A 13 -14.80 -0.01 15.41
C VAL A 13 -13.68 -0.82 16.07
N SER A 14 -13.44 -2.02 15.54
CA SER A 14 -12.39 -2.96 15.95
C SER A 14 -11.07 -2.78 15.17
N GLU A 15 -10.00 -3.46 15.59
CA GLU A 15 -8.75 -3.54 14.82
C GLU A 15 -8.97 -4.25 13.47
N GLY A 16 -9.83 -5.28 13.45
CA GLY A 16 -10.22 -6.00 12.24
C GLY A 16 -10.84 -5.08 11.18
N ASP A 17 -11.75 -4.18 11.59
CA ASP A 17 -12.40 -3.21 10.68
C ASP A 17 -11.39 -2.25 10.04
N ILE A 18 -10.41 -1.80 10.82
CA ILE A 18 -9.34 -0.91 10.33
C ILE A 18 -8.48 -1.67 9.30
N ARG A 19 -8.11 -2.92 9.59
CA ARG A 19 -7.34 -3.77 8.66
C ARG A 19 -8.12 -4.06 7.39
N ALA A 20 -9.42 -4.33 7.48
CA ALA A 20 -10.29 -4.51 6.33
C ALA A 20 -10.36 -3.24 5.47
N ALA A 21 -10.39 -2.05 6.07
CA ALA A 21 -10.34 -0.79 5.34
C ALA A 21 -8.99 -0.60 4.61
N LEU A 22 -7.88 -0.94 5.25
CA LEU A 22 -6.53 -0.92 4.65
C LEU A 22 -6.42 -1.89 3.48
N ALA A 23 -6.93 -3.12 3.62
CA ALA A 23 -6.97 -4.11 2.54
C ALA A 23 -7.82 -3.64 1.34
N LYS A 24 -8.87 -2.85 1.60
CA LYS A 24 -9.71 -2.19 0.57
C LYS A 24 -9.07 -0.93 -0.03
N GLY A 25 -7.84 -0.59 0.37
CA GLY A 25 -7.07 0.51 -0.22
C GLY A 25 -7.06 1.82 0.56
N ALA A 26 -7.50 1.85 1.83
CA ALA A 26 -7.28 3.00 2.69
C ALA A 26 -5.76 3.27 2.85
N LYS A 27 -5.31 4.50 2.65
CA LYS A 27 -3.89 4.88 2.78
C LYS A 27 -3.63 5.84 3.92
N THR A 28 -4.64 6.63 4.29
CA THR A 28 -4.53 7.67 5.31
C THR A 28 -5.51 7.46 6.45
N ILE A 29 -5.28 8.13 7.58
CA ILE A 29 -6.24 8.14 8.69
C ILE A 29 -7.62 8.67 8.24
N ASN A 30 -7.66 9.60 7.29
CA ASN A 30 -8.93 10.13 6.79
C ASN A 30 -9.68 9.10 5.94
N ASP A 31 -8.98 8.25 5.20
CA ASP A 31 -9.60 7.12 4.51
C ASP A 31 -10.18 6.13 5.50
N VAL A 32 -9.41 5.77 6.53
CA VAL A 32 -9.88 4.88 7.59
C VAL A 32 -11.12 5.46 8.28
N LYS A 33 -11.11 6.75 8.66
CA LYS A 33 -12.27 7.42 9.25
C LYS A 33 -13.49 7.38 8.32
N ARG A 34 -13.31 7.69 7.04
CA ARG A 34 -14.38 7.69 6.03
C ARG A 34 -14.96 6.29 5.82
N MET A 35 -14.12 5.25 5.85
CA MET A 35 -14.52 3.87 5.57
C MET A 35 -15.08 3.13 6.79
N THR A 36 -14.67 3.50 8.01
CA THR A 36 -15.04 2.80 9.26
C THR A 36 -15.97 3.61 10.16
N GLY A 37 -16.11 4.92 9.95
CA GLY A 37 -16.82 5.81 10.87
C GLY A 37 -16.04 6.15 12.15
N SER A 38 -14.80 5.68 12.29
CA SER A 38 -13.98 5.94 13.48
C SER A 38 -13.72 7.43 13.72
N CYS A 39 -13.64 7.79 15.01
CA CYS A 39 -13.38 9.15 15.49
C CYS A 39 -14.34 10.25 14.93
N THR A 40 -15.59 9.92 14.58
CA THR A 40 -16.61 10.88 14.10
C THR A 40 -17.48 11.48 15.22
N MET A 41 -17.70 10.73 16.31
CA MET A 41 -18.62 11.11 17.39
C MET A 41 -18.01 12.04 18.45
N GLY A 42 -16.68 12.09 18.58
CA GLY A 42 -15.98 12.99 19.53
C GLY A 42 -16.14 12.67 21.03
N ARG A 43 -16.74 11.53 21.41
CA ARG A 43 -17.02 11.16 22.81
C ARG A 43 -15.93 10.31 23.48
N CYS A 44 -14.69 10.42 23.00
CA CYS A 44 -13.62 9.49 23.38
C CYS A 44 -13.24 9.56 24.87
N LEU A 45 -13.39 10.74 25.49
CA LEU A 45 -13.07 10.95 26.90
C LEU A 45 -14.09 10.29 27.85
N THR A 46 -15.29 9.95 27.36
CA THR A 46 -16.35 9.33 28.18
C THR A 46 -16.59 7.87 27.84
N MET A 47 -16.40 7.49 26.57
CA MET A 47 -16.71 6.14 26.06
C MET A 47 -15.52 5.18 26.12
N LYS A 48 -14.29 5.68 25.97
CA LYS A 48 -13.10 4.81 25.97
C LYS A 48 -12.62 4.61 27.43
N PRO A 49 -12.31 3.37 27.87
CA PRO A 49 -11.82 3.12 29.21
C PRO A 49 -10.59 3.96 29.58
N GLU A 50 -9.67 4.14 28.63
CA GLU A 50 -8.44 4.93 28.82
C GLU A 50 -8.65 6.44 28.63
N GLN A 51 -9.87 6.91 28.36
CA GLN A 51 -10.23 8.33 28.21
C GLN A 51 -9.34 9.07 27.20
N THR A 52 -9.05 8.45 26.07
CA THR A 52 -8.18 8.98 25.01
C THR A 52 -8.82 8.80 23.63
N CYS A 53 -8.42 9.63 22.66
CA CYS A 53 -8.93 9.48 21.30
C CYS A 53 -8.32 8.27 20.57
N CYS A 54 -9.09 7.66 19.66
CA CYS A 54 -8.66 6.54 18.81
C CYS A 54 -7.54 6.88 17.81
N GLY A 55 -7.36 8.16 17.47
CA GLY A 55 -6.47 8.60 16.40
C GLY A 55 -5.02 8.08 16.49
N PRO A 56 -4.34 8.23 17.64
CA PRO A 56 -2.99 7.71 17.82
C PRO A 56 -2.87 6.20 17.67
N GLU A 57 -3.87 5.42 18.10
CA GLU A 57 -3.88 3.96 17.92
C GLU A 57 -4.08 3.59 16.45
N ILE A 58 -4.99 4.27 15.74
CA ILE A 58 -5.21 4.07 14.31
C ILE A 58 -3.93 4.32 13.52
N LEU A 59 -3.19 5.39 13.82
CA LEU A 59 -1.92 5.70 13.15
C LEU A 59 -0.88 4.59 13.31
N LYS A 60 -0.78 3.99 14.51
CA LYS A 60 0.14 2.87 14.76
C LYS A 60 -0.24 1.64 13.94
N ILE A 61 -1.53 1.36 13.79
CA ILE A 61 -2.02 0.24 12.96
C ILE A 61 -1.67 0.47 11.49
N ILE A 62 -1.89 1.69 10.97
CA ILE A 62 -1.55 2.07 9.60
C ILE A 62 -0.04 1.89 9.36
N ASP A 63 0.80 2.41 10.26
CA ASP A 63 2.25 2.31 10.15
C ASP A 63 2.73 0.85 10.16
N ALA A 64 2.21 0.04 11.10
CA ALA A 64 2.53 -1.38 11.17
C ALA A 64 2.10 -2.15 9.90
N TYR A 65 0.93 -1.83 9.34
CA TYR A 65 0.45 -2.42 8.10
C TYR A 65 1.37 -2.06 6.91
N ASN A 66 1.72 -0.79 6.77
CA ASN A 66 2.60 -0.32 5.71
C ASN A 66 4.01 -0.89 5.83
N LYS A 67 4.53 -1.01 7.05
CA LYS A 67 5.83 -1.65 7.31
C LYS A 67 5.82 -3.12 6.91
N SER A 68 4.74 -3.85 7.23
CA SER A 68 4.57 -5.24 6.78
C SER A 68 4.48 -5.34 5.26
N LEU A 69 3.76 -4.42 4.61
CA LEU A 69 3.65 -4.36 3.15
C LEU A 69 5.01 -4.09 2.49
N MET A 70 5.76 -3.09 2.99
CA MET A 70 7.10 -2.78 2.51
C MET A 70 8.08 -3.94 2.71
N LEU A 71 8.04 -4.60 3.87
CA LEU A 71 8.90 -5.75 4.13
C LEU A 71 8.62 -6.86 3.10
N ASN A 72 7.36 -7.15 2.79
CA ASN A 72 6.99 -8.15 1.79
C ASN A 72 7.50 -7.80 0.38
N VAL A 73 7.48 -6.52 -0.01
CA VAL A 73 8.03 -6.06 -1.30
C VAL A 73 9.54 -6.34 -1.39
N ILE A 74 10.28 -6.07 -0.30
CA ILE A 74 11.73 -6.26 -0.25
C ILE A 74 12.09 -7.75 -0.17
N THR A 75 11.38 -8.54 0.64
CA THR A 75 11.76 -9.93 0.92
C THR A 75 11.27 -10.91 -0.14
N ASN A 76 10.11 -10.67 -0.77
CA ASN A 76 9.51 -11.62 -1.71
C ASN A 76 9.87 -11.34 -3.17
N ASN A 77 10.80 -10.40 -3.42
CA ASN A 77 11.21 -9.97 -4.77
C ASN A 77 10.01 -9.66 -5.70
N GLN A 78 8.87 -9.24 -5.14
CA GLN A 78 7.70 -8.87 -5.92
C GLN A 78 7.88 -7.41 -6.36
N PRO A 79 8.05 -7.16 -7.66
CA PRO A 79 8.27 -5.81 -8.16
C PRO A 79 7.03 -4.94 -7.90
N ASN A 80 7.23 -3.64 -7.65
CA ASN A 80 6.12 -2.69 -7.58
C ASN A 80 5.47 -2.52 -8.97
N ALA A 81 4.30 -1.88 -9.06
CA ALA A 81 3.55 -1.77 -10.30
C ALA A 81 4.35 -1.16 -11.47
N GLU A 82 5.13 -0.10 -11.22
CA GLU A 82 6.00 0.52 -12.24
C GLU A 82 7.11 -0.44 -12.69
N THR A 83 7.69 -1.20 -11.77
CA THR A 83 8.74 -2.18 -12.08
C THR A 83 8.16 -3.36 -12.85
N ILE A 84 6.92 -3.76 -12.58
CA ILE A 84 6.23 -4.81 -13.36
C ILE A 84 6.09 -4.38 -14.82
N VAL A 85 5.65 -3.15 -15.07
CA VAL A 85 5.53 -2.60 -16.44
C VAL A 85 6.89 -2.60 -17.14
N ALA A 86 7.95 -2.14 -16.47
CA ALA A 86 9.30 -2.15 -17.05
C ALA A 86 9.79 -3.58 -17.35
N ILE A 87 9.47 -4.55 -16.49
CA ILE A 87 9.80 -5.96 -16.73
C ILE A 87 9.02 -6.48 -17.94
N GLU A 88 7.72 -6.22 -18.05
CA GLU A 88 6.89 -6.64 -19.17
C GLU A 88 7.42 -6.09 -20.50
N GLU A 89 7.76 -4.80 -20.55
CA GLU A 89 8.36 -4.16 -21.72
C GLU A 89 9.66 -4.85 -22.14
N VAL A 90 10.57 -5.12 -21.20
CA VAL A 90 11.82 -5.85 -21.47
C VAL A 90 11.55 -7.28 -21.94
N GLN A 91 10.52 -7.95 -21.43
CA GLN A 91 10.14 -9.30 -21.89
C GLN A 91 9.60 -9.27 -23.32
N GLU A 92 8.84 -8.25 -23.71
CA GLU A 92 8.39 -8.08 -25.10
C GLU A 92 9.54 -7.80 -26.06
N MET A 93 10.49 -6.94 -25.66
CA MET A 93 11.71 -6.70 -26.44
C MET A 93 12.51 -7.99 -26.66
N LYS A 94 12.60 -8.86 -25.64
CA LYS A 94 13.27 -10.17 -25.73
C LYS A 94 12.58 -11.17 -26.66
N LYS A 95 11.25 -11.08 -26.85
CA LYS A 95 10.50 -11.96 -27.77
C LYS A 95 10.81 -11.68 -29.24
N ASN A 96 11.22 -10.45 -29.58
CA ASN A 96 11.69 -10.09 -30.92
C ASN A 96 13.09 -9.45 -30.83
N PRO A 97 14.15 -10.27 -30.67
CA PRO A 97 15.52 -9.76 -30.56
C PRO A 97 16.00 -9.02 -31.82
N ASN A 98 15.34 -9.22 -32.98
CA ASN A 98 15.61 -8.51 -34.23
C ASN A 98 14.99 -7.10 -34.32
N LEU A 99 14.24 -6.65 -33.32
CA LEU A 99 13.72 -5.27 -33.28
C LEU A 99 14.78 -4.27 -32.80
N ALA A 100 15.71 -4.73 -31.97
CA ALA A 100 16.92 -3.98 -31.66
C ALA A 100 17.91 -4.18 -32.82
N LYS A 101 18.10 -3.17 -33.66
CA LYS A 101 19.25 -3.18 -34.58
C LYS A 101 20.52 -3.15 -33.74
N ALA A 102 21.17 -4.30 -33.61
CA ALA A 102 22.51 -4.38 -33.06
C ALA A 102 23.47 -4.01 -34.20
N TYR A 103 24.04 -2.81 -34.12
CA TYR A 103 25.12 -2.39 -35.00
C TYR A 103 26.45 -2.72 -34.34
N ASP A 104 27.31 -3.42 -35.06
CA ASP A 104 28.71 -3.62 -34.72
C ASP A 104 29.62 -2.51 -35.27
N ASP A 105 29.13 -1.73 -36.24
CA ASP A 105 29.80 -0.59 -36.85
C ASP A 105 28.95 0.70 -36.79
N VAL A 106 29.57 1.79 -36.32
CA VAL A 106 28.96 3.12 -36.20
C VAL A 106 28.58 3.72 -37.56
N HIS A 107 29.31 3.41 -38.64
CA HIS A 107 29.02 3.92 -39.97
C HIS A 107 27.70 3.35 -40.50
N ILE A 108 27.45 2.06 -40.27
CA ILE A 108 26.20 1.38 -40.66
C ILE A 108 25.01 2.00 -39.91
N MET A 109 25.21 2.35 -38.63
CA MET A 109 24.19 3.04 -37.84
C MET A 109 23.84 4.44 -38.40
N MET A 110 24.81 5.16 -38.96
CA MET A 110 24.60 6.50 -39.52
C MET A 110 23.90 6.49 -40.90
N GLU A 111 24.00 5.41 -41.67
CA GLU A 111 23.37 5.29 -42.99
C GLU A 111 21.88 4.91 -42.93
N GLU A 112 21.45 4.22 -41.87
CA GLU A 112 20.09 3.71 -41.70
C GLU A 112 19.16 4.61 -40.85
N LEU A 113 19.64 5.79 -40.45
CA LEU A 113 18.89 6.86 -39.76
C LEU A 113 18.13 7.75 -40.76
#